data_AF-A0A945RXQ0-F1
#
_entry.id   AF-A0A945RXQ0-F1
#
_cell.length_a   1.000
_cell.length_b   1.000
_cell.length_c   1.000
_cell.angle_alpha   90.00
_cell.angle_beta   90.00
_cell.angle_gamma   90.00
#
_symmetry.space_group_name_H-M   'P 1'
#
loop_
_entity.id
_entity.type
_entity.pdbx_description
1 polymer ?
#
loop_
_entity_poly.entity_id
_entity_poly.type
_entity_poly.pdbx_seq_one_letter_code
_entity_poly.pdbx_strand_id
1 'polypeptide(L)'
;MADSTNGASFSSLFTSYQVLCHTPIVDRDELICEMVRALGPALGQGQLDQVVKLAIEREDEMPSVLAPGIALPHARIRGLQRLVVAVSTSQKGVRFSDDVGGVVKLIILVLTPHDSPAAYLQAVSSLAGILQVPGTADKVADLDSGEKVWHFFDRGGLILPDYVCAGDIMRRQFVSVHSDDTCEAAIDLFVRHQLADLPVVDTDGRLAGLVTADALLKVCLPDYILWMQDLSPIINFEPFAELLRNEGKTWLADIMSDDYVTVSEDSPAIEVAKGMCKRGVRQVLVLRGEELVGVIAIEDFITKVLRE
;
A
#
# COMPACT_ATOMS: atom_id res chain seq x y z
N MET A 1 -0.82 31.85 -1.87
CA MET A 1 -1.12 31.72 -0.43
C MET A 1 -2.52 31.15 -0.31
N ALA A 2 -2.62 29.83 -0.20
CA ALA A 2 -3.82 29.14 0.25
C ALA A 2 -3.37 28.39 1.51
N ASP A 3 -3.49 29.08 2.64
CA ASP A 3 -3.29 28.49 3.95
C ASP A 3 -4.67 28.02 4.40
N SER A 4 -4.96 26.74 4.16
CA SER A 4 -6.21 26.11 4.58
C SER A 4 -5.96 24.64 4.89
N THR A 5 -5.20 24.36 5.95
CA THR A 5 -5.24 23.06 6.62
C THR A 5 -6.58 22.95 7.36
N ASN A 6 -7.65 22.64 6.61
CA ASN A 6 -9.01 22.47 7.12
C ASN A 6 -9.30 21.00 7.51
N GLY A 7 -8.27 20.14 7.50
CA GLY A 7 -8.39 18.73 7.85
C GLY A 7 -8.43 18.51 9.35
N ALA A 8 -9.15 17.47 9.78
CA ALA A 8 -9.19 17.08 11.19
C ALA A 8 -7.81 16.59 11.66
N SER A 9 -7.41 16.98 12.87
CA SER A 9 -6.19 16.46 13.49
C SER A 9 -6.34 14.97 13.80
N PHE A 10 -5.29 14.17 13.64
CA PHE A 10 -5.24 12.77 14.06
C PHE A 10 -5.56 12.63 15.56
N SER A 11 -5.10 13.57 16.40
CA SER A 11 -5.40 13.58 17.84
C SER A 11 -6.90 13.71 18.15
N SER A 12 -7.72 14.18 17.20
CA SER A 12 -9.18 14.27 17.36
C SER A 12 -9.91 12.92 17.28
N LEU A 13 -9.22 11.86 16.85
CA LEU A 13 -9.76 10.50 16.70
C LEU A 13 -9.85 9.73 18.02
N PHE A 14 -9.20 10.23 19.08
CA PHE A 14 -9.11 9.59 20.38
C PHE A 14 -8.85 10.61 21.49
N THR A 15 -9.02 10.21 22.75
CA THR A 15 -8.65 11.04 23.93
C THR A 15 -7.59 10.32 24.75
N SER A 16 -7.04 10.97 25.78
CA SER A 16 -6.11 10.33 26.72
C SER A 16 -6.70 9.08 27.41
N TYR A 17 -8.03 8.95 27.51
CA TYR A 17 -8.69 7.75 28.05
C TYR A 17 -8.61 6.53 27.12
N GLN A 18 -8.41 6.73 25.82
CA GLN A 18 -8.17 5.67 24.84
C GLN A 18 -6.66 5.33 24.72
N VAL A 19 -5.83 5.86 25.62
CA VAL A 19 -4.40 5.54 25.67
C VAL A 19 -4.09 4.58 26.81
N LEU A 20 -3.76 3.34 26.47
CA LEU A 20 -3.24 2.33 27.39
C LEU A 20 -1.74 2.53 27.58
N CYS A 21 -1.39 3.47 28.45
CA CYS A 21 0.00 3.86 28.69
C CYS A 21 0.74 2.78 29.50
N HIS A 22 1.95 2.40 29.07
CA HIS A 22 2.80 1.41 29.73
C HIS A 22 2.08 0.09 30.04
N THR A 23 1.34 -0.44 29.07
CA THR A 23 0.63 -1.71 29.25
C THR A 23 1.59 -2.81 29.72
N PRO A 24 1.22 -3.60 30.74
CA PRO A 24 1.99 -4.78 31.14
C PRO A 24 1.75 -5.98 30.21
N ILE A 25 0.76 -5.89 29.33
CA ILE A 25 0.33 -6.95 28.41
C ILE A 25 1.42 -7.15 27.37
N VAL A 26 1.82 -8.41 27.16
CA VAL A 26 2.84 -8.82 26.19
C VAL A 26 2.28 -9.72 25.08
N ASP A 27 1.05 -10.19 25.27
CA ASP A 27 0.29 -10.96 24.29
C ASP A 27 -0.49 -10.01 23.36
N ARG A 28 -0.45 -10.30 22.05
CA ARG A 28 -1.04 -9.47 21.01
C ARG A 28 -2.56 -9.42 21.11
N ASP A 29 -3.19 -10.57 21.28
CA ASP A 29 -4.65 -10.71 21.21
C ASP A 29 -5.30 -10.18 22.48
N GLU A 30 -4.67 -10.42 23.64
CA GLU A 30 -5.04 -9.80 24.91
C GLU A 30 -4.96 -8.26 24.80
N LEU A 31 -3.90 -7.73 24.18
CA LEU A 31 -3.77 -6.27 24.00
C LEU A 31 -4.85 -5.72 23.05
N ILE A 32 -5.08 -6.36 21.91
CA ILE A 32 -6.13 -5.93 20.96
C ILE A 32 -7.49 -5.90 21.67
N CYS A 33 -7.79 -6.91 22.48
CA CYS A 33 -9.02 -6.96 23.28
C CYS A 33 -9.16 -5.75 24.21
N GLU A 34 -8.12 -5.41 24.98
CA GLU A 34 -8.14 -4.24 25.87
C GLU A 34 -8.24 -2.91 25.11
N MET A 35 -7.56 -2.79 23.97
CA MET A 35 -7.65 -1.60 23.12
C MET A 35 -9.07 -1.42 22.54
N VAL A 36 -9.73 -2.49 22.09
CA VAL A 36 -11.13 -2.44 21.64
C VAL A 36 -12.07 -2.10 22.80
N ARG A 37 -11.83 -2.61 24.01
CA ARG A 37 -12.62 -2.26 25.21
C ARG A 37 -12.51 -0.77 25.54
N ALA A 38 -11.32 -0.16 25.40
CA ALA A 38 -11.13 1.28 25.58
C ALA A 38 -11.95 2.12 24.58
N LEU A 39 -12.30 1.55 23.42
CA LEU A 39 -13.15 2.15 22.39
C LEU A 39 -14.66 1.90 22.61
N GLY A 40 -15.05 1.12 23.63
CA GLY A 40 -16.43 0.66 23.86
C GLY A 40 -17.51 1.75 23.77
N PRO A 41 -17.33 2.96 24.37
CA PRO A 41 -18.30 4.04 24.24
C PRO A 41 -18.58 4.49 22.79
N ALA A 42 -17.61 4.31 21.88
CA ALA A 42 -17.72 4.70 20.48
C ALA A 42 -18.25 3.59 19.55
N LEU A 43 -18.19 2.32 19.96
CA LEU A 43 -18.55 1.14 19.15
C LEU A 43 -20.04 0.75 19.24
N GLY A 44 -20.82 1.41 20.09
CA GLY A 44 -22.23 1.06 20.33
C GLY A 44 -22.39 -0.21 21.17
N GLN A 45 -23.59 -0.41 21.74
CA GLN A 45 -23.84 -1.54 22.64
C GLN A 45 -23.80 -2.89 21.89
N GLY A 46 -23.11 -3.87 22.47
CA GLY A 46 -23.16 -5.27 22.02
C GLY A 46 -22.24 -5.64 20.85
N GLN A 47 -21.35 -4.75 20.38
CA GLN A 47 -20.44 -5.02 19.26
C GLN A 47 -19.04 -5.47 19.66
N LEU A 48 -18.65 -5.33 20.94
CA LEU A 48 -17.27 -5.51 21.41
C LEU A 48 -16.66 -6.86 20.98
N ASP A 49 -17.31 -7.98 21.29
CA ASP A 49 -16.78 -9.31 20.99
C ASP A 49 -16.60 -9.53 19.48
N GLN A 50 -17.52 -8.99 18.68
CA GLN A 50 -17.43 -9.05 17.22
C GLN A 50 -16.26 -8.20 16.69
N VAL A 51 -16.06 -7.00 17.24
CA VAL A 51 -14.98 -6.09 16.85
C VAL A 51 -13.62 -6.68 17.23
N VAL A 52 -13.49 -7.24 18.43
CA VAL A 52 -12.26 -7.94 18.87
C VAL A 52 -11.95 -9.08 17.91
N LYS A 53 -12.94 -9.92 17.61
CA LYS A 53 -12.78 -11.04 16.68
C LYS A 53 -12.30 -10.55 15.31
N LEU A 54 -12.92 -9.53 14.73
CA LEU A 54 -12.54 -8.98 13.42
C LEU A 54 -11.11 -8.42 13.42
N ALA A 55 -10.71 -7.71 14.48
CA ALA A 55 -9.37 -7.15 14.59
C ALA A 55 -8.29 -8.26 14.70
N ILE A 56 -8.56 -9.30 15.49
CA ILE A 56 -7.64 -10.45 15.62
C ILE A 56 -7.57 -11.25 14.32
N GLU A 57 -8.72 -11.58 13.69
CA GLU A 57 -8.75 -12.31 12.42
C GLU A 57 -7.97 -11.56 11.33
N ARG A 58 -8.05 -10.23 11.29
CA ARG A 58 -7.27 -9.42 10.35
C ARG A 58 -5.77 -9.45 10.65
N GLU A 59 -5.39 -9.45 11.90
CA GLU A 59 -3.99 -9.51 12.34
C GLU A 59 -3.38 -10.91 12.13
N ASP A 60 -4.20 -11.96 12.17
CA ASP A 60 -3.83 -13.34 11.82
C ASP A 60 -3.60 -13.53 10.32
N GLU A 61 -4.36 -12.84 9.46
CA GLU A 61 -4.13 -12.86 8.00
C GLU A 61 -2.76 -12.29 7.65
N MET A 62 -2.39 -11.15 8.25
CA MET A 62 -1.09 -10.53 8.04
C MET A 62 -0.77 -9.55 9.19
N PRO A 63 0.37 -9.73 9.90
CA PRO A 63 0.80 -8.82 10.95
C PRO A 63 0.95 -7.38 10.44
N SER A 64 0.48 -6.42 11.23
CA SER A 64 0.40 -4.99 10.89
C SER A 64 1.59 -4.18 11.40
N VAL A 65 2.79 -4.78 11.45
CA VAL A 65 4.02 -4.08 11.81
C VAL A 65 4.39 -3.10 10.67
N LEU A 66 4.23 -1.80 10.93
CA LEU A 66 4.39 -0.77 9.91
C LEU A 66 5.82 -0.21 9.86
N ALA A 67 6.45 -0.07 11.02
CA ALA A 67 7.78 0.51 11.18
C ALA A 67 8.48 -0.13 12.40
N PRO A 68 9.81 0.00 12.54
CA PRO A 68 10.53 -0.57 13.67
C PRO A 68 9.92 -0.17 15.03
N GLY A 69 9.40 -1.15 15.77
CA GLY A 69 8.77 -0.94 17.07
C GLY A 69 7.32 -0.45 17.04
N ILE A 70 6.67 -0.40 15.86
CA ILE A 70 5.33 0.19 15.67
C ILE A 70 4.40 -0.78 14.93
N ALA A 71 3.20 -1.02 15.49
CA ALA A 71 2.13 -1.78 14.84
C ALA A 71 0.83 -0.98 14.71
N LEU A 72 0.11 -1.16 13.61
CA LEU A 72 -1.18 -0.52 13.31
C LEU A 72 -2.27 -1.57 13.05
N PRO A 73 -2.70 -2.32 14.08
CA PRO A 73 -3.83 -3.23 13.92
C PRO A 73 -5.06 -2.43 13.47
N HIS A 74 -5.80 -2.95 12.50
CA HIS A 74 -6.93 -2.25 11.92
C HIS A 74 -8.07 -3.20 11.56
N ALA A 75 -9.29 -2.70 11.59
CA ALA A 75 -10.46 -3.45 11.13
C ALA A 75 -11.60 -2.51 10.69
N ARG A 76 -12.32 -2.95 9.66
CA ARG A 76 -13.54 -2.31 9.16
C ARG A 76 -14.76 -2.82 9.91
N ILE A 77 -15.47 -1.90 10.58
CA ILE A 77 -16.58 -2.21 11.47
C ILE A 77 -17.90 -1.74 10.87
N ARG A 78 -18.88 -2.64 10.79
CA ARG A 78 -20.24 -2.31 10.33
C ARG A 78 -20.99 -1.51 11.40
N GLY A 79 -21.64 -0.43 10.99
CA GLY A 79 -22.41 0.44 11.89
C GLY A 79 -21.60 1.47 12.66
N LEU A 80 -20.26 1.43 12.57
CA LEU A 80 -19.39 2.48 13.07
C LEU A 80 -19.57 3.75 12.25
N GLN A 81 -19.80 4.89 12.89
CA GLN A 81 -20.17 6.14 12.22
C GLN A 81 -18.96 6.96 11.74
N ARG A 82 -17.81 6.78 12.39
CA ARG A 82 -16.57 7.49 12.11
C ARG A 82 -15.38 6.64 12.52
N LEU A 83 -14.23 6.91 11.94
CA LEU A 83 -12.98 6.31 12.38
C LEU A 83 -12.71 6.63 13.85
N VAL A 84 -12.22 5.64 14.60
CA VAL A 84 -11.79 5.80 16.01
C VAL A 84 -10.46 5.10 16.24
N VAL A 85 -9.68 5.64 17.18
CA VAL A 85 -8.33 5.15 17.48
C VAL A 85 -8.18 4.82 18.95
N ALA A 86 -7.47 3.73 19.25
CA ALA A 86 -6.87 3.50 20.56
C ALA A 86 -5.36 3.39 20.42
N VAL A 87 -4.63 3.89 21.41
CA VAL A 87 -3.17 3.84 21.43
C VAL A 87 -2.71 3.04 22.64
N SER A 88 -1.69 2.23 22.47
CA SER A 88 -1.04 1.52 23.57
C SER A 88 0.47 1.71 23.48
N THR A 89 1.11 1.90 24.63
CA THR A 89 2.57 1.93 24.75
C THR A 89 3.05 0.84 25.67
N SER A 90 4.19 0.22 25.36
CA SER A 90 4.81 -0.83 26.19
C SER A 90 6.30 -0.60 26.35
N GLN A 91 6.78 -0.63 27.60
CA GLN A 91 8.22 -0.55 27.89
C GLN A 91 8.94 -1.88 27.58
N LYS A 92 8.26 -3.01 27.80
CA LYS A 92 8.80 -4.35 27.55
C LYS A 92 8.69 -4.76 26.08
N GLY A 93 7.74 -4.17 25.36
CA GLY A 93 7.34 -4.55 24.02
C GLY A 93 6.29 -5.66 24.02
N VAL A 94 5.58 -5.77 22.91
CA VAL A 94 4.51 -6.74 22.63
C VAL A 94 4.87 -7.47 21.34
N ARG A 95 4.76 -8.78 21.32
CA ARG A 95 5.11 -9.58 20.13
C ARG A 95 3.92 -9.61 19.16
N PHE A 96 4.09 -9.04 17.97
CA PHE A 96 3.10 -9.01 16.88
C PHE A 96 3.44 -9.96 15.73
N SER A 97 4.73 -10.24 15.50
CA SER A 97 5.17 -11.29 14.58
C SER A 97 6.39 -12.03 15.13
N ASP A 98 6.66 -13.21 14.58
CA ASP A 98 7.88 -13.98 14.92
C ASP A 98 9.11 -13.55 14.12
N ASP A 99 8.94 -12.62 13.18
CA ASP A 99 10.03 -12.09 12.36
C ASP A 99 10.91 -11.12 13.15
N VAL A 100 12.10 -10.85 12.60
CA VAL A 100 13.01 -9.82 13.12
C VAL A 100 12.30 -8.46 13.09
N GLY A 101 12.14 -7.84 14.26
CA GLY A 101 11.41 -6.58 14.39
C GLY A 101 9.92 -6.75 14.76
N GLY A 102 9.44 -7.97 14.96
CA GLY A 102 8.07 -8.27 15.37
C GLY A 102 7.70 -7.86 16.81
N VAL A 103 8.65 -7.36 17.61
CA VAL A 103 8.37 -6.80 18.94
C VAL A 103 8.16 -5.29 18.82
N VAL A 104 6.96 -4.84 19.19
CA VAL A 104 6.54 -3.43 19.07
C VAL A 104 6.29 -2.79 20.43
N LYS A 105 6.54 -1.48 20.53
CA LYS A 105 6.36 -0.69 21.75
C LYS A 105 5.29 0.39 21.62
N LEU A 106 4.92 0.75 20.39
CA LEU A 106 3.82 1.66 20.09
C LEU A 106 2.80 0.93 19.21
N ILE A 107 1.57 0.81 19.68
CA ILE A 107 0.49 0.15 18.98
C ILE A 107 -0.64 1.16 18.78
N ILE A 108 -1.13 1.31 17.56
CA ILE A 108 -2.19 2.26 17.20
C ILE A 108 -3.31 1.45 16.53
N LEU A 109 -4.33 1.09 17.31
CA LEU A 109 -5.51 0.39 16.79
C LEU A 109 -6.39 1.38 16.04
N VAL A 110 -6.68 1.10 14.78
CA VAL A 110 -7.52 1.94 13.91
C VAL A 110 -8.79 1.18 13.52
N LEU A 111 -9.95 1.62 13.99
CA LEU A 111 -11.24 1.05 13.59
C LEU A 111 -11.96 2.01 12.65
N THR A 112 -12.38 1.53 11.49
CA THR A 112 -12.97 2.36 10.43
C THR A 112 -14.39 1.92 10.07
N PRO A 113 -15.27 2.82 9.59
CA PRO A 113 -16.54 2.41 9.02
C PRO A 113 -16.34 1.52 7.80
N HIS A 114 -17.14 0.45 7.69
CA HIS A 114 -17.06 -0.51 6.58
C HIS A 114 -17.24 0.11 5.18
N ASP A 115 -18.00 1.18 5.07
CA ASP A 115 -18.31 1.90 3.82
C ASP A 115 -17.35 3.09 3.54
N SER A 116 -16.31 3.25 4.35
CA SER A 116 -15.31 4.31 4.22
C SER A 116 -13.93 3.74 3.83
N PRO A 117 -13.75 3.28 2.57
CA PRO A 117 -12.55 2.56 2.12
C PRO A 117 -11.25 3.35 2.29
N ALA A 118 -11.32 4.68 2.23
CA ALA A 118 -10.17 5.57 2.31
C ALA A 118 -9.73 5.88 3.75
N ALA A 119 -10.60 5.67 4.75
CA ALA A 119 -10.40 6.23 6.09
C ALA A 119 -9.15 5.69 6.79
N TYR A 120 -8.86 4.40 6.63
CA TYR A 120 -7.66 3.78 7.19
C TYR A 120 -6.40 4.39 6.57
N LEU A 121 -6.34 4.46 5.24
CA LEU A 121 -5.20 5.04 4.53
C LEU A 121 -5.00 6.53 4.87
N GLN A 122 -6.08 7.30 5.09
CA GLN A 122 -5.97 8.69 5.57
C GLN A 122 -5.29 8.75 6.95
N ALA A 123 -5.66 7.85 7.87
CA ALA A 123 -5.03 7.77 9.18
C ALA A 123 -3.54 7.40 9.06
N VAL A 124 -3.21 6.37 8.27
CA VAL A 124 -1.81 5.96 8.04
C VAL A 124 -1.00 7.08 7.39
N SER A 125 -1.55 7.76 6.38
CA SER A 125 -0.91 8.87 5.68
C SER A 125 -0.59 10.03 6.62
N SER A 126 -1.53 10.38 7.51
CA SER A 126 -1.31 11.41 8.53
C SER A 126 -0.19 11.06 9.52
N LEU A 127 0.10 9.77 9.71
CA LEU A 127 1.12 9.26 10.61
C LEU A 127 2.48 9.02 9.92
N ALA A 128 2.51 8.89 8.60
CA ALA A 128 3.67 8.39 7.85
C ALA A 128 4.96 9.17 8.17
N GLY A 129 4.86 10.51 8.27
CA GLY A 129 6.02 11.36 8.56
C GLY A 129 6.67 11.08 9.92
N ILE A 130 5.88 10.85 10.98
CA ILE A 130 6.40 10.66 12.34
C ILE A 130 6.80 9.21 12.63
N LEU A 131 6.10 8.23 12.05
CA LEU A 131 6.36 6.82 12.32
C LEU A 131 7.63 6.33 11.61
N GLN A 132 8.05 7.00 10.52
CA GLN A 132 9.29 6.72 9.83
C GLN A 132 10.53 7.32 10.53
N VAL A 133 10.35 8.21 11.52
CA VAL A 133 11.47 8.77 12.27
C VAL A 133 12.06 7.68 13.20
N PRO A 134 13.36 7.36 13.09
CA PRO A 134 13.99 6.36 13.93
C PRO A 134 13.83 6.64 15.44
N GLY A 135 13.46 5.61 16.19
CA GLY A 135 13.28 5.67 17.64
C GLY A 135 11.98 6.35 18.11
N THR A 136 11.05 6.67 17.21
CA THR A 136 9.73 7.21 17.60
C THR A 136 9.00 6.27 18.57
N ALA A 137 9.02 4.95 18.31
CA ALA A 137 8.39 3.97 19.19
C ALA A 137 8.90 4.06 20.64
N ASP A 138 10.22 4.08 20.82
CA ASP A 138 10.86 4.19 22.14
C ASP A 138 10.53 5.52 22.82
N LYS A 139 10.66 6.64 22.10
CA LYS A 139 10.36 7.97 22.63
C LYS A 139 8.93 8.10 23.14
N VAL A 140 7.96 7.57 22.40
CA VAL A 140 6.55 7.60 22.80
C VAL A 140 6.30 6.61 23.94
N ALA A 141 6.98 5.45 23.93
CA ALA A 141 6.86 4.45 24.99
C ALA A 141 7.54 4.85 26.32
N ASP A 142 8.40 5.85 26.33
CA ASP A 142 9.00 6.43 27.55
C ASP A 142 8.08 7.48 28.21
N LEU A 143 6.99 7.89 27.56
CA LEU A 143 6.03 8.85 28.13
C LEU A 143 5.17 8.17 29.20
N ASP A 144 5.15 8.76 30.40
CA ASP A 144 4.58 8.16 31.61
C ASP A 144 3.05 8.34 31.79
N SER A 145 2.35 8.93 30.83
CA SER A 145 0.91 9.11 30.91
C SER A 145 0.21 9.17 29.55
N GLY A 146 -1.06 8.75 29.54
CA GLY A 146 -1.90 8.85 28.35
C GLY A 146 -2.08 10.27 27.83
N GLU A 147 -2.03 11.29 28.71
CA GLU A 147 -2.06 12.69 28.30
C GLU A 147 -0.80 13.11 27.55
N LYS A 148 0.39 12.70 28.03
CA LYS A 148 1.64 13.01 27.34
C LYS A 148 1.72 12.34 25.98
N VAL A 149 1.27 11.08 25.89
CA VAL A 149 1.17 10.35 24.61
C VAL A 149 0.19 11.03 23.67
N TRP A 150 -1.01 11.41 24.15
CA TRP A 150 -1.97 12.14 23.33
C TRP A 150 -1.39 13.47 22.81
N HIS A 151 -0.72 14.24 23.68
CA HIS A 151 -0.07 15.49 23.31
C HIS A 151 1.07 15.32 22.29
N PHE A 152 1.74 14.18 22.26
CA PHE A 152 2.74 13.88 21.24
C PHE A 152 2.10 13.89 19.84
N PHE A 153 0.96 13.22 19.67
CA PHE A 153 0.23 13.20 18.39
C PHE A 153 -0.41 14.56 18.07
N ASP A 154 -0.89 15.28 19.08
CA ASP A 154 -1.51 16.59 18.90
C ASP A 154 -0.50 17.67 18.44
N ARG A 155 0.67 17.74 19.08
CA ARG A 155 1.73 18.69 18.69
C ARG A 155 2.40 18.34 17.37
N GLY A 156 2.28 17.10 16.92
CA GLY A 156 2.83 16.65 15.64
C GLY A 156 2.21 17.34 14.43
N GLY A 157 1.10 18.07 14.59
CA GLY A 157 0.41 18.72 13.47
C GLY A 157 -0.08 17.69 12.45
N LEU A 158 -0.47 16.52 12.94
CA LEU A 158 -0.85 15.37 12.11
C LEU A 158 -2.26 15.61 11.58
N ILE A 159 -2.37 16.04 10.33
CA ILE A 159 -3.64 16.33 9.70
C ILE A 159 -4.08 15.15 8.85
N LEU A 160 -5.32 14.70 9.01
CA LEU A 160 -5.94 13.73 8.13
C LEU A 160 -6.14 14.37 6.75
N PRO A 161 -5.63 13.75 5.67
CA PRO A 161 -5.84 14.27 4.33
C PRO A 161 -7.30 14.11 3.92
N ASP A 162 -7.84 15.04 3.14
CA ASP A 162 -9.24 15.01 2.67
C ASP A 162 -9.54 13.80 1.76
N TYR A 163 -8.50 13.28 1.10
CA TYR A 163 -8.56 12.10 0.24
C TYR A 163 -7.23 11.35 0.26
N VAL A 164 -7.28 10.09 -0.16
CA VAL A 164 -6.10 9.25 -0.38
C VAL A 164 -5.50 9.57 -1.73
N CYS A 165 -4.17 9.63 -1.81
CA CYS A 165 -3.43 9.89 -3.04
C CYS A 165 -2.72 8.63 -3.57
N ALA A 166 -2.20 8.72 -4.79
CA ALA A 166 -1.40 7.69 -5.42
C ALA A 166 -0.21 7.27 -4.53
N GLY A 167 0.45 8.22 -3.87
CA GLY A 167 1.57 7.97 -2.98
C GLY A 167 1.28 7.09 -1.75
N ASP A 168 0.02 7.05 -1.30
CA ASP A 168 -0.42 6.20 -0.19
C ASP A 168 -0.64 4.74 -0.64
N ILE A 169 -0.99 4.56 -1.92
CA ILE A 169 -1.33 3.26 -2.50
C ILE A 169 -0.10 2.60 -3.13
N MET A 170 0.78 3.38 -3.77
CA MET A 170 1.86 2.85 -4.60
C MET A 170 2.88 1.98 -3.85
N ARG A 171 3.46 1.05 -4.60
CA ARG A 171 4.70 0.37 -4.22
C ARG A 171 5.88 1.23 -4.67
N ARG A 172 6.79 1.52 -3.73
CA ARG A 172 8.05 2.25 -3.97
C ARG A 172 9.21 1.33 -4.36
N GLN A 173 9.10 0.05 -4.02
CA GLN A 173 10.04 -0.99 -4.46
C GLN A 173 9.40 -1.73 -5.62
N PHE A 174 9.96 -1.53 -6.81
CA PHE A 174 9.52 -2.15 -8.05
C PHE A 174 10.72 -2.44 -8.93
N VAL A 175 10.53 -3.34 -9.89
CA VAL A 175 11.54 -3.71 -10.88
C VAL A 175 11.30 -2.86 -12.13
N SER A 176 12.37 -2.26 -12.66
CA SER A 176 12.39 -1.53 -13.92
C SER A 176 13.57 -2.00 -14.78
N VAL A 177 13.53 -1.66 -16.06
CA VAL A 177 14.55 -1.99 -17.07
C VAL A 177 15.00 -0.72 -17.80
N HIS A 178 16.07 -0.81 -18.58
CA HIS A 178 16.54 0.25 -19.46
C HIS A 178 16.21 -0.07 -20.93
N SER A 179 16.19 0.95 -21.79
CA SER A 179 15.84 0.78 -23.21
C SER A 179 16.88 -0.03 -24.00
N ASP A 180 18.12 -0.05 -23.53
CA ASP A 180 19.25 -0.80 -24.08
C ASP A 180 19.39 -2.21 -23.48
N ASP A 181 18.54 -2.59 -22.53
CA ASP A 181 18.40 -3.99 -22.10
C ASP A 181 17.85 -4.85 -23.24
N THR A 182 18.03 -6.16 -23.11
CA THR A 182 17.59 -7.14 -24.11
C THR A 182 16.21 -7.70 -23.78
N CYS A 183 15.55 -8.23 -24.80
CA CYS A 183 14.32 -9.00 -24.65
C CYS A 183 14.51 -10.21 -23.70
N GLU A 184 15.68 -10.88 -23.75
CA GLU A 184 16.06 -11.96 -22.82
C GLU A 184 15.98 -11.50 -21.35
N ALA A 185 16.56 -10.33 -21.04
CA ALA A 185 16.55 -9.78 -19.68
C ALA A 185 15.12 -9.49 -19.19
N ALA A 186 14.26 -8.94 -20.05
CA ALA A 186 12.85 -8.71 -19.69
C ALA A 186 12.10 -10.03 -19.43
N ILE A 187 12.30 -11.07 -20.25
CA ILE A 187 11.69 -12.40 -20.07
C ILE A 187 12.07 -12.98 -18.72
N ASP A 188 13.36 -12.94 -18.38
CA ASP A 188 13.88 -13.43 -17.10
C ASP A 188 13.24 -12.70 -15.91
N LEU A 189 13.08 -11.38 -16.01
CA LEU A 189 12.45 -10.58 -14.98
C LEU A 189 10.95 -10.87 -14.83
N PHE A 190 10.21 -11.01 -15.95
CA PHE A 190 8.80 -11.39 -15.92
C PHE A 190 8.60 -12.73 -15.21
N VAL A 191 9.43 -13.73 -15.51
CA VAL A 191 9.33 -15.07 -14.91
C VAL A 191 9.77 -15.05 -13.43
N ARG A 192 10.94 -14.48 -13.14
CA ARG A 192 11.51 -14.47 -11.78
C ARG A 192 10.62 -13.73 -10.79
N HIS A 193 10.04 -12.61 -11.22
CA HIS A 193 9.25 -11.74 -10.34
C HIS A 193 7.74 -11.89 -10.52
N GLN A 194 7.29 -12.78 -11.42
CA GLN A 194 5.87 -12.98 -11.77
C GLN A 194 5.16 -11.67 -12.14
N LEU A 195 5.85 -10.84 -12.92
CA LEU A 195 5.36 -9.55 -13.39
C LEU A 195 4.72 -9.68 -14.77
N ALA A 196 3.81 -8.76 -15.08
CA ALA A 196 3.23 -8.62 -16.41
C ALA A 196 3.72 -7.36 -17.13
N ASP A 197 4.16 -6.35 -16.38
CA ASP A 197 4.53 -5.03 -16.87
C ASP A 197 5.87 -4.60 -16.26
N LEU A 198 6.79 -4.10 -17.10
CA LEU A 198 8.11 -3.60 -16.71
C LEU A 198 8.26 -2.14 -17.19
N PRO A 199 8.29 -1.16 -16.26
CA PRO A 199 8.62 0.21 -16.61
C PRO A 199 10.03 0.30 -17.17
N VAL A 200 10.18 1.03 -18.28
CA VAL A 200 11.48 1.34 -18.87
C VAL A 200 11.90 2.73 -18.38
N VAL A 201 13.09 2.84 -17.81
CA VAL A 201 13.66 4.09 -17.30
C VAL A 201 14.98 4.43 -17.97
N ASP A 202 15.31 5.71 -18.05
CA ASP A 202 16.64 6.15 -18.47
C ASP A 202 17.67 6.09 -17.32
N THR A 203 18.90 6.53 -17.58
CA THR A 203 19.99 6.55 -16.57
C THR A 203 19.73 7.49 -15.40
N ASP A 204 18.84 8.46 -15.57
CA ASP A 204 18.45 9.45 -14.55
C ASP A 204 17.18 9.01 -13.79
N GLY A 205 16.64 7.82 -14.07
CA GLY A 205 15.43 7.28 -13.45
C GLY A 205 14.12 7.86 -14.00
N ARG A 206 14.17 8.55 -15.15
CA ARG A 206 12.98 9.10 -15.79
C ARG A 206 12.28 8.02 -16.61
N LEU A 207 10.96 8.09 -16.64
CA LEU A 207 10.15 7.15 -17.40
C LEU A 207 10.39 7.33 -18.92
N ALA A 208 10.84 6.27 -19.57
CA ALA A 208 11.08 6.21 -21.01
C ALA A 208 10.01 5.42 -21.76
N GLY A 209 9.41 4.40 -21.12
CA GLY A 209 8.50 3.47 -21.81
C GLY A 209 7.89 2.43 -20.88
N LEU A 210 7.11 1.52 -21.47
CA LEU A 210 6.60 0.32 -20.81
C LEU A 210 6.84 -0.90 -21.71
N VAL A 211 7.35 -1.98 -21.13
CA VAL A 211 7.38 -3.30 -21.78
C VAL A 211 6.41 -4.20 -21.06
N THR A 212 5.49 -4.80 -21.81
CA THR A 212 4.48 -5.71 -21.27
C THR A 212 4.72 -7.13 -21.78
N ALA A 213 4.33 -8.13 -21.01
CA ALA A 213 4.46 -9.53 -21.42
C ALA A 213 3.67 -9.84 -22.70
N ASP A 214 2.54 -9.15 -22.95
CA ASP A 214 1.79 -9.28 -24.20
C ASP A 214 2.49 -8.63 -25.39
N ALA A 215 3.33 -7.60 -25.19
CA ALA A 215 4.16 -7.04 -26.26
C ALA A 215 5.15 -8.09 -26.79
N LEU A 216 5.73 -8.93 -25.92
CA LEU A 216 6.60 -10.03 -26.34
C LEU A 216 5.86 -11.04 -27.24
N LEU A 217 4.60 -11.34 -26.93
CA LEU A 217 3.77 -12.23 -27.74
C LEU A 217 3.43 -11.59 -29.09
N LYS A 218 3.12 -10.29 -29.11
CA LYS A 218 2.83 -9.53 -30.34
C LYS A 218 4.03 -9.45 -31.27
N VAL A 219 5.26 -9.35 -30.74
CA VAL A 219 6.49 -9.44 -31.55
C VAL A 219 6.57 -10.76 -32.31
N CYS A 220 6.08 -11.86 -31.73
CA CYS A 220 6.12 -13.19 -32.36
C CYS A 220 4.94 -13.47 -33.31
N LEU A 221 3.81 -12.79 -33.12
CA LEU A 221 2.55 -13.10 -33.78
C LEU A 221 2.23 -12.05 -34.85
N PRO A 222 2.31 -12.40 -36.15
CA PRO A 222 1.83 -11.54 -37.21
C PRO A 222 0.37 -11.09 -36.99
N ASP A 223 0.08 -9.81 -37.24
CA ASP A 223 -1.24 -9.19 -36.99
C ASP A 223 -2.41 -9.98 -37.59
N TYR A 224 -2.24 -10.60 -38.76
CA TYR A 224 -3.31 -11.37 -39.41
C TYR A 224 -3.74 -12.58 -38.58
N ILE A 225 -2.85 -13.19 -37.79
CA ILE A 225 -3.16 -14.34 -36.94
C ILE A 225 -4.20 -13.96 -35.88
N LEU A 226 -4.13 -12.74 -35.36
CA LEU A 226 -5.05 -12.25 -34.32
C LEU A 226 -6.51 -12.16 -34.80
N TRP A 227 -6.74 -12.14 -36.11
CA TRP A 227 -8.06 -12.06 -36.73
C TRP A 227 -8.53 -13.37 -37.34
N MET A 228 -7.69 -14.42 -37.33
CA MET A 228 -8.05 -15.73 -37.88
C MET A 228 -9.02 -16.48 -36.96
N GLN A 229 -10.12 -16.97 -37.53
CA GLN A 229 -11.09 -17.80 -36.78
C GLN A 229 -10.71 -19.28 -36.70
N ASP A 230 -9.93 -19.78 -37.67
CA ASP A 230 -9.44 -21.15 -37.72
C ASP A 230 -7.92 -21.16 -37.87
N LEU A 231 -7.23 -21.65 -36.84
CA LEU A 231 -5.78 -21.79 -36.80
C LEU A 231 -5.29 -23.15 -37.29
N SER A 232 -6.19 -24.08 -37.66
CA SER A 232 -5.83 -25.42 -38.15
C SER A 232 -4.75 -25.43 -39.26
N PRO A 233 -4.75 -24.49 -40.22
CA PRO A 233 -3.72 -24.45 -41.27
C PRO A 233 -2.30 -24.15 -40.78
N ILE A 234 -2.17 -23.52 -39.61
CA ILE A 234 -0.91 -23.02 -39.06
C ILE A 234 -0.63 -23.53 -37.65
N ILE A 235 -1.29 -24.60 -37.20
CA ILE A 235 -1.17 -25.08 -35.82
C ILE A 235 0.24 -25.57 -35.45
N ASN A 236 1.04 -25.96 -36.46
CA ASN A 236 2.45 -26.33 -36.30
C ASN A 236 3.42 -25.17 -36.55
N PHE A 237 2.91 -23.95 -36.72
CA PHE A 237 3.73 -22.75 -36.78
C PHE A 237 4.34 -22.50 -35.39
N GLU A 238 5.66 -22.25 -35.34
CA GLU A 238 6.40 -21.96 -34.11
C GLU A 238 6.80 -20.47 -34.06
N PRO A 239 5.85 -19.53 -33.86
CA PRO A 239 6.13 -18.08 -33.87
C PRO A 239 7.16 -17.68 -32.82
N PHE A 240 7.14 -18.35 -31.67
CA PHE A 240 7.97 -18.01 -30.52
C PHE A 240 9.44 -18.43 -30.69
N ALA A 241 9.72 -19.38 -31.58
CA ALA A 241 11.09 -19.88 -31.76
C ALA A 241 12.03 -18.80 -32.34
N GLU A 242 11.49 -17.84 -33.10
CA GLU A 242 12.29 -16.73 -33.62
C GLU A 242 12.67 -15.71 -32.55
N LEU A 243 11.72 -15.37 -31.67
CA LEU A 243 12.00 -14.51 -30.53
C LEU A 243 13.08 -15.15 -29.63
N LEU A 244 12.96 -16.43 -29.29
CA LEU A 244 13.97 -17.13 -28.48
C LEU A 244 15.35 -17.21 -29.16
N ARG A 245 15.43 -17.25 -30.50
CA ARG A 245 16.71 -17.21 -31.21
C ARG A 245 17.41 -15.85 -31.15
N ASN A 246 16.63 -14.78 -31.01
CA ASN A 246 17.09 -13.40 -31.12
C ASN A 246 16.94 -12.60 -29.82
N GLU A 247 16.41 -13.18 -28.74
CA GLU A 247 16.07 -12.48 -27.49
C GLU A 247 17.26 -11.73 -26.86
N GLY A 248 18.46 -12.30 -26.94
CA GLY A 248 19.69 -11.65 -26.47
C GLY A 248 20.24 -10.55 -27.40
N LYS A 249 19.59 -10.29 -28.55
CA LYS A 249 19.98 -9.29 -29.55
C LYS A 249 18.88 -8.26 -29.84
N THR A 250 17.63 -8.57 -29.50
CA THR A 250 16.52 -7.63 -29.64
C THR A 250 16.53 -6.69 -28.44
N TRP A 251 16.65 -5.38 -28.71
CA TRP A 251 16.66 -4.36 -27.66
C TRP A 251 15.23 -3.99 -27.23
N LEU A 252 15.07 -3.64 -25.96
CA LEU A 252 13.76 -3.22 -25.45
C LEU A 252 13.26 -1.94 -26.12
N ALA A 253 14.15 -1.07 -26.61
CA ALA A 253 13.80 0.09 -27.42
C ALA A 253 12.95 -0.25 -28.65
N ASP A 254 13.07 -1.46 -29.20
CA ASP A 254 12.32 -1.91 -30.38
C ASP A 254 10.93 -2.50 -30.03
N ILE A 255 10.68 -2.78 -28.75
CA ILE A 255 9.47 -3.49 -28.26
C ILE A 255 8.63 -2.59 -27.34
N MET A 256 9.26 -1.69 -26.59
CA MET A 256 8.58 -0.83 -25.62
C MET A 256 7.53 0.04 -26.29
N SER A 257 6.50 0.40 -25.52
CA SER A 257 5.44 1.29 -25.96
C SER A 257 5.34 2.54 -25.08
N ASP A 258 4.66 3.56 -25.62
CA ASP A 258 4.22 4.75 -24.91
C ASP A 258 2.76 4.67 -24.45
N ASP A 259 2.10 3.51 -24.63
CA ASP A 259 0.73 3.27 -24.18
C ASP A 259 0.71 2.82 -22.72
N TYR A 260 0.92 3.78 -21.84
CA TYR A 260 0.84 3.61 -20.40
C TYR A 260 0.03 4.75 -19.76
N VAL A 261 -0.35 4.56 -18.50
CA VAL A 261 -1.03 5.58 -17.71
C VAL A 261 -0.11 6.05 -16.60
N THR A 262 0.08 7.36 -16.52
CA THR A 262 0.80 8.03 -15.44
C THR A 262 -0.13 8.90 -14.60
N VAL A 263 0.23 9.06 -13.33
CA VAL A 263 -0.36 10.02 -12.39
C VAL A 263 0.76 10.67 -11.57
N SER A 264 0.50 11.82 -10.94
CA SER A 264 1.45 12.36 -9.96
C SER A 264 1.32 11.65 -8.61
N GLU A 265 2.36 11.69 -7.79
CA GLU A 265 2.35 11.09 -6.45
C GLU A 265 1.22 11.63 -5.55
N ASP A 266 0.83 12.90 -5.75
CA ASP A 266 -0.25 13.58 -5.04
C ASP A 266 -1.63 13.48 -5.76
N SER A 267 -1.73 12.80 -6.90
CA SER A 267 -3.01 12.56 -7.57
C SER A 267 -3.97 11.79 -6.66
N PRO A 268 -5.24 12.22 -6.53
CA PRO A 268 -6.25 11.48 -5.79
C PRO A 268 -6.44 10.04 -6.31
N ALA A 269 -6.75 9.10 -5.42
CA ALA A 269 -6.99 7.70 -5.75
C ALA A 269 -8.08 7.49 -6.84
N ILE A 270 -9.06 8.39 -6.92
CA ILE A 270 -10.09 8.35 -7.97
C ILE A 270 -9.52 8.62 -9.36
N GLU A 271 -8.44 9.39 -9.49
CA GLU A 271 -7.75 9.61 -10.76
C GLU A 271 -7.00 8.35 -11.21
N VAL A 272 -6.39 7.64 -10.26
CA VAL A 272 -5.77 6.31 -10.51
C VAL A 272 -6.81 5.34 -11.06
N ALA A 273 -7.96 5.21 -10.38
CA ALA A 273 -9.05 4.33 -10.81
C ALA A 273 -9.59 4.73 -12.19
N LYS A 274 -9.80 6.03 -12.42
CA LYS A 274 -10.20 6.56 -13.73
C LYS A 274 -9.20 6.21 -14.82
N GLY A 275 -7.90 6.34 -14.54
CA GLY A 275 -6.82 5.96 -15.44
C GLY A 275 -6.87 4.50 -15.85
N MET A 276 -6.95 3.60 -14.87
CA MET A 276 -7.08 2.15 -15.08
C MET A 276 -8.32 1.82 -15.93
N CYS A 277 -9.49 2.30 -15.55
CA CYS A 277 -10.75 1.98 -16.24
C CYS A 277 -10.81 2.55 -17.66
N LYS A 278 -10.34 3.78 -17.88
CA LYS A 278 -10.43 4.46 -19.18
C LYS A 278 -9.54 3.80 -20.23
N ARG A 279 -8.35 3.34 -19.83
CA ARG A 279 -7.35 2.75 -20.73
C ARG A 279 -7.36 1.23 -20.72
N GLY A 280 -8.09 0.60 -19.80
CA GLY A 280 -8.10 -0.86 -19.66
C GLY A 280 -6.77 -1.42 -19.16
N VAL A 281 -5.94 -0.59 -18.51
CA VAL A 281 -4.63 -0.99 -18.00
C VAL A 281 -4.75 -1.55 -16.58
N ARG A 282 -3.88 -2.50 -16.24
CA ARG A 282 -3.80 -3.10 -14.91
C ARG A 282 -2.77 -2.45 -14.01
N GLN A 283 -1.95 -1.56 -14.55
CA GLN A 283 -0.90 -0.85 -13.83
C GLN A 283 -0.93 0.64 -14.18
N VAL A 284 -0.73 1.48 -13.16
CA VAL A 284 -0.51 2.92 -13.29
C VAL A 284 0.87 3.26 -12.75
N LEU A 285 1.61 4.06 -13.50
CA LEU A 285 2.95 4.53 -13.15
C LEU A 285 2.83 5.86 -12.39
N VAL A 286 3.55 6.00 -11.28
CA VAL A 286 3.47 7.18 -10.42
C VAL A 286 4.73 8.01 -10.57
N LEU A 287 4.56 9.27 -10.95
CA LEU A 287 5.66 10.19 -11.23
C LEU A 287 5.78 11.28 -10.17
N ARG A 288 7.02 11.70 -9.94
CA ARG A 288 7.35 12.96 -9.27
C ARG A 288 8.10 13.84 -10.26
N GLY A 289 7.38 14.72 -10.94
CA GLY A 289 7.91 15.38 -12.13
C GLY A 289 8.07 14.37 -13.27
N GLU A 290 9.30 14.16 -13.74
CA GLU A 290 9.62 13.16 -14.78
C GLU A 290 10.15 11.84 -14.19
N GLU A 291 10.48 11.81 -12.91
CA GLU A 291 11.04 10.65 -12.21
C GLU A 291 9.95 9.62 -11.90
N LEU A 292 10.20 8.35 -12.21
CA LEU A 292 9.32 7.25 -11.82
C LEU A 292 9.57 6.87 -10.36
N VAL A 293 8.61 7.17 -9.48
CA VAL A 293 8.75 6.98 -8.02
C VAL A 293 7.92 5.83 -7.46
N GLY A 294 7.03 5.24 -8.27
CA GLY A 294 6.24 4.11 -7.85
C GLY A 294 5.36 3.51 -8.93
N VAL A 295 4.79 2.36 -8.61
CA VAL A 295 3.80 1.66 -9.43
C VAL A 295 2.57 1.32 -8.60
N ILE A 296 1.40 1.36 -9.22
CA ILE A 296 0.15 0.90 -8.63
C ILE A 296 -0.43 -0.15 -9.57
N ALA A 297 -0.33 -1.42 -9.19
CA ALA A 297 -1.07 -2.48 -9.85
C ALA A 297 -2.52 -2.51 -9.34
N ILE A 298 -3.42 -3.11 -10.11
CA ILE A 298 -4.82 -3.23 -9.72
C ILE A 298 -4.98 -4.03 -8.41
N GLU A 299 -4.11 -4.99 -8.16
CA GLU A 299 -4.05 -5.76 -6.91
C GLU A 299 -3.70 -4.87 -5.72
N ASP A 300 -2.76 -3.92 -5.89
CA ASP A 300 -2.39 -2.94 -4.87
C ASP A 300 -3.60 -2.05 -4.54
N PHE A 301 -4.31 -1.58 -5.57
CA PHE A 301 -5.48 -0.73 -5.42
C PHE A 301 -6.63 -1.47 -4.73
N ILE A 302 -6.95 -2.69 -5.15
CA ILE A 302 -8.01 -3.51 -4.55
C ILE A 302 -7.67 -3.80 -3.09
N THR A 303 -6.42 -4.21 -2.81
CA THR A 303 -6.01 -4.57 -1.45
C THR A 303 -6.09 -3.35 -0.53
N LYS A 304 -5.40 -2.26 -0.87
CA LYS A 304 -5.28 -1.10 0.02
C LYS A 304 -6.54 -0.25 0.10
N VAL A 305 -7.28 -0.10 -1.00
CA VAL A 305 -8.46 0.78 -1.04
C VAL A 305 -9.73 -0.02 -0.74
N LEU A 306 -9.91 -1.21 -1.33
CA LEU A 306 -11.19 -1.93 -1.22
C LEU A 306 -11.22 -2.96 -0.09
N ARG A 307 -10.07 -3.50 0.33
CA ARG A 307 -10.02 -4.61 1.30
C ARG A 307 -9.53 -4.21 2.69
N GLU A 308 -8.44 -3.45 2.81
CA GLU A 308 -7.86 -2.99 4.09
C GLU A 308 -8.78 -2.03 4.86
#